data_AF-A0A9R0XHC4-F1
#
_entry.id   AF-A0A9R0XHC4-F1
#
_cell.length_a   1.000
_cell.length_b   1.000
_cell.length_c   1.000
_cell.angle_alpha   90.00
_cell.angle_beta   90.00
_cell.angle_gamma   90.00
#
_symmetry.space_group_name_H-M   'P 1'
#
loop_
_entity.id
_entity.type
_entity.pdbx_description
1 polymer ?
#
loop_
_entity_poly.entity_id
_entity_poly.type
_entity_poly.pdbx_seq_one_letter_code
_entity_poly.pdbx_strand_id
1 'polypeptide(L)'
;MEESTEASATASGVAPGAGGAEADRAAGTMKVVVAVDASEESLHALSWALDHVVRLHPGASVVVVHAQHRVDRSAYAGLAYVPPTAMDAMRRTQAENSRNAVARALDVCRQKQASATAAVVEGDPKEAICQAVEDMRADLLVLGSRGLGMVKRALLGSVSDYLAHHACCPVLIVKPPNKAHHK
;
A
#
# COMPACT_ATOMS: atom_id res chain seq x y z
N MET A 1 -47.00 22.47 -5.59
CA MET A 1 -45.67 22.41 -4.97
C MET A 1 -45.41 20.94 -4.73
N GLU A 2 -45.16 20.23 -5.84
CA GLU A 2 -43.83 19.86 -6.37
C GLU A 2 -43.63 18.37 -6.01
N GLU A 3 -44.08 17.48 -6.89
CA GLU A 3 -43.26 16.84 -7.93
C GLU A 3 -42.19 15.95 -7.30
N SER A 4 -42.56 14.68 -7.09
CA SER A 4 -41.62 13.59 -6.78
C SER A 4 -41.41 12.80 -8.06
N THR A 5 -40.28 13.09 -8.71
CA THR A 5 -39.84 12.47 -9.95
C THR A 5 -39.39 11.03 -9.72
N GLU A 6 -39.94 10.16 -10.55
CA GLU A 6 -39.61 8.76 -10.77
C GLU A 6 -38.35 8.66 -11.66
N ALA A 7 -37.37 7.82 -11.29
CA ALA A 7 -36.37 7.23 -12.21
C ALA A 7 -35.54 6.20 -11.42
N SER A 8 -35.93 4.92 -11.41
CA SER A 8 -35.57 3.92 -12.43
C SER A 8 -34.06 3.67 -12.52
N ALA A 9 -33.63 2.63 -11.80
CA ALA A 9 -32.36 1.96 -12.00
C ALA A 9 -32.43 1.06 -13.23
N THR A 10 -31.52 1.25 -14.19
CA THR A 10 -31.16 0.22 -15.18
C THR A 10 -29.65 0.17 -15.31
N ALA A 11 -29.09 -0.99 -14.97
CA ALA A 11 -27.73 -1.37 -15.26
C ALA A 11 -27.53 -1.59 -16.76
N SER A 12 -26.36 -1.23 -17.29
CA SER A 12 -25.80 -1.88 -18.47
C SER A 12 -24.28 -1.81 -18.42
N GLY A 13 -23.65 -2.98 -18.43
CA GLY A 13 -22.21 -3.12 -18.55
C GLY A 13 -21.71 -2.81 -19.96
N VAL A 14 -20.49 -2.32 -20.03
CA VAL A 14 -19.62 -2.35 -21.21
C VAL A 14 -18.19 -2.55 -20.69
N ALA A 15 -17.53 -3.61 -21.17
CA ALA A 15 -16.10 -3.84 -20.94
C ALA A 15 -15.26 -2.85 -21.77
N PRO A 16 -14.19 -2.23 -21.23
CA PRO A 16 -13.31 -1.43 -22.06
C PRO A 16 -12.29 -2.35 -22.75
N GLY A 17 -12.26 -2.27 -24.08
CA GLY A 17 -11.29 -2.93 -24.93
C GLY A 17 -9.86 -2.40 -24.74
N ALA A 18 -8.89 -3.27 -25.07
CA ALA A 18 -7.45 -3.13 -24.85
C ALA A 18 -6.74 -2.05 -25.71
N GLY A 19 -7.44 -0.99 -26.14
CA GLY A 19 -6.90 0.04 -27.06
C GLY A 19 -6.70 1.44 -26.47
N GLY A 20 -7.08 1.67 -25.21
CA GLY A 20 -7.08 3.02 -24.61
C GLY A 20 -5.89 3.37 -23.71
N ALA A 21 -5.01 2.42 -23.41
CA ALA A 21 -4.02 2.58 -22.34
C ALA A 21 -2.86 3.54 -22.66
N GLU A 22 -2.62 3.86 -23.93
CA GLU A 22 -1.43 4.59 -24.36
C GLU A 22 -1.69 6.11 -24.55
N ALA A 23 -2.93 6.51 -24.85
CA ALA A 23 -3.27 7.89 -25.17
C ALA A 23 -3.55 8.78 -23.95
N ASP A 24 -3.82 8.20 -22.77
CA ASP A 24 -4.18 8.94 -21.54
C ASP A 24 -2.96 9.35 -20.69
N ARG A 25 -1.75 8.88 -21.05
CA ARG A 25 -0.50 9.22 -20.33
C ARG A 25 0.01 10.63 -20.59
N ALA A 26 -0.58 11.35 -21.54
CA ALA A 26 -0.03 12.61 -22.04
C ALA A 26 -0.28 13.86 -21.17
N ALA A 27 -0.95 13.73 -20.01
CA ALA A 27 -1.12 14.84 -19.06
C ALA A 27 -1.26 14.41 -17.57
N GLY A 28 -0.88 13.17 -17.24
CA GLY A 28 -1.15 12.58 -15.92
C GLY A 28 -0.07 12.88 -14.89
N THR A 29 -0.46 13.42 -13.74
CA THR A 29 0.43 13.52 -12.57
C THR A 29 0.87 12.14 -12.12
N MET A 30 2.19 11.93 -11.96
CA MET A 30 2.76 10.66 -11.51
C MET A 30 2.13 10.20 -10.21
N LYS A 31 1.63 8.96 -10.16
CA LYS A 31 1.08 8.34 -8.95
C LYS A 31 2.07 7.38 -8.32
N VAL A 32 2.58 7.77 -7.16
CA VAL A 32 3.53 6.98 -6.36
C VAL A 32 2.78 6.29 -5.23
N VAL A 33 2.76 4.96 -5.26
CA VAL A 33 2.26 4.14 -4.15
C VAL A 33 3.44 3.71 -3.29
N VAL A 34 3.36 3.89 -1.98
CA VAL A 34 4.39 3.47 -1.03
C VAL A 34 3.79 2.47 -0.04
N ALA A 35 4.27 1.23 -0.03
CA ALA A 35 3.77 0.24 0.93
C ALA A 35 4.56 0.31 2.26
N VAL A 36 3.84 0.32 3.37
CA VAL A 36 4.39 0.47 4.73
C VAL A 36 3.86 -0.56 5.71
N ASP A 37 4.68 -1.01 6.64
CA ASP A 37 4.35 -1.98 7.69
C ASP A 37 4.75 -1.51 9.10
N ALA A 38 4.97 -0.19 9.26
CA ALA A 38 5.50 0.46 10.47
C ALA A 38 6.94 0.08 10.85
N SER A 39 7.66 -0.73 10.05
CA SER A 39 9.09 -0.92 10.25
C SER A 39 9.88 0.35 9.92
N GLU A 40 11.04 0.52 10.54
CA GLU A 40 11.97 1.63 10.24
C GLU A 40 12.40 1.60 8.77
N GLU A 41 12.57 0.41 8.19
CA GLU A 41 12.94 0.21 6.79
C GLU A 41 11.85 0.69 5.83
N SER A 42 10.58 0.40 6.13
CA SER A 42 9.46 0.86 5.30
C SER A 42 9.25 2.38 5.40
N LEU A 43 9.40 2.95 6.61
CA LEU A 43 9.32 4.41 6.82
C LEU A 43 10.51 5.14 6.19
N HIS A 44 11.70 4.52 6.21
CA HIS A 44 12.84 5.01 5.47
C HIS A 44 12.59 5.02 3.96
N ALA A 45 12.01 3.95 3.41
CA ALA A 45 11.65 3.88 1.99
C ALA A 45 10.68 5.00 1.59
N LEU A 46 9.68 5.27 2.44
CA LEU A 46 8.78 6.41 2.27
C LEU A 46 9.54 7.73 2.26
N SER A 47 10.33 8.02 3.30
CA SER A 47 11.14 9.24 3.36
C SER A 47 12.05 9.39 2.13
N TRP A 48 12.68 8.30 1.70
CA TRP A 48 13.58 8.30 0.56
C TRP A 48 12.84 8.65 -0.73
N ALA A 49 11.67 8.05 -0.98
CA ALA A 49 10.87 8.35 -2.17
C ALA A 49 10.34 9.78 -2.16
N LEU A 50 9.96 10.32 -1.00
CA LEU A 50 9.58 11.72 -0.89
C LEU A 50 10.74 12.65 -1.30
N ASP A 51 11.95 12.37 -0.83
CA ASP A 51 13.12 13.22 -1.08
C ASP A 51 13.67 13.12 -2.51
N HIS A 52 13.59 11.95 -3.14
CA HIS A 52 14.32 11.67 -4.39
C HIS A 52 13.42 11.42 -5.59
N VAL A 53 12.15 11.04 -5.38
CA VAL A 53 11.18 10.81 -6.47
C VAL A 53 10.18 11.96 -6.49
N VAL A 54 9.42 12.13 -5.43
CA VAL A 54 8.29 13.08 -5.39
C VAL A 54 8.78 14.52 -5.52
N ARG A 55 9.87 14.87 -4.83
CA ARG A 55 10.50 16.20 -4.95
C ARG A 55 10.85 16.59 -6.39
N LEU A 56 11.22 15.62 -7.23
CA LEU A 56 11.62 15.85 -8.62
C LEU A 56 10.44 15.86 -9.61
N HIS A 57 9.24 15.48 -9.15
CA HIS A 57 8.03 15.41 -9.97
C HIS A 57 6.92 16.27 -9.36
N PRO A 58 6.95 17.61 -9.57
CA PRO A 58 5.91 18.50 -9.10
C PRO A 58 4.53 18.03 -9.56
N GLY A 59 3.57 17.96 -8.63
CA GLY A 59 2.22 17.46 -8.89
C GLY A 59 2.06 15.95 -8.72
N ALA A 60 3.13 15.20 -8.45
CA ALA A 60 3.01 13.77 -8.13
C ALA A 60 2.08 13.55 -6.94
N SER A 61 1.19 12.57 -7.06
CA SER A 61 0.31 12.14 -5.98
C SER A 61 0.92 10.96 -5.24
N VAL A 62 0.90 11.01 -3.90
CA VAL A 62 1.46 9.96 -3.06
C VAL A 62 0.32 9.25 -2.32
N VAL A 63 0.29 7.92 -2.43
CA VAL A 63 -0.63 7.08 -1.65
C VAL A 63 0.19 6.11 -0.80
N VAL A 64 0.06 6.22 0.51
CA VAL A 64 0.63 5.26 1.46
C VAL A 64 -0.33 4.08 1.57
N VAL A 65 0.15 2.86 1.35
CA VAL A 65 -0.65 1.63 1.48
C VAL A 65 -0.12 0.79 2.62
N HIS A 66 -1.01 0.37 3.51
CA HIS A 66 -0.70 -0.62 4.54
C HIS A 66 -1.56 -1.86 4.32
N ALA A 67 -0.94 -3.03 4.26
CA ALA A 67 -1.66 -4.29 4.17
C ALA A 67 -1.95 -4.86 5.56
N GLN A 68 -3.23 -4.97 5.87
CA GLN A 68 -3.75 -5.62 7.07
C GLN A 68 -4.11 -7.07 6.75
N HIS A 69 -3.70 -8.01 7.58
CA HIS A 69 -4.03 -9.41 7.36
C HIS A 69 -5.49 -9.70 7.70
N ARG A 70 -6.24 -10.34 6.82
CA ARG A 70 -7.63 -10.71 7.14
C ARG A 70 -7.64 -11.76 8.26
N VAL A 71 -8.30 -11.45 9.38
CA VAL A 71 -8.63 -12.46 10.40
C VAL A 71 -9.78 -13.30 9.86
N ASP A 72 -9.45 -14.31 9.08
CA ASP A 72 -10.42 -15.30 8.63
C ASP A 72 -10.55 -16.43 9.68
N ARG A 73 -11.79 -16.78 10.04
CA ARG A 73 -12.07 -17.96 10.88
C ARG A 73 -11.55 -19.24 10.24
N SER A 74 -11.49 -19.30 8.90
CA SER A 74 -10.97 -20.44 8.15
C SER A 74 -9.49 -20.71 8.46
N ALA A 75 -8.68 -19.68 8.69
CA ALA A 75 -7.28 -19.79 9.08
C ALA A 75 -7.09 -20.46 10.46
N TYR A 76 -8.16 -20.48 11.26
CA TYR A 76 -8.21 -21.12 12.57
C TYR A 76 -9.10 -22.38 12.58
N ALA A 77 -9.52 -22.89 11.42
CA ALA A 77 -10.38 -24.07 11.31
C ALA A 77 -9.75 -25.35 11.88
N GLY A 78 -8.41 -25.39 12.00
CA GLY A 78 -7.68 -26.47 12.68
C GLY A 78 -7.74 -26.42 14.21
N LEU A 79 -8.28 -25.35 14.79
CA LEU A 79 -8.52 -25.24 16.23
C LEU A 79 -9.94 -25.72 16.54
N ALA A 80 -10.09 -26.59 17.53
CA ALA A 80 -11.38 -27.14 17.94
C ALA A 80 -12.41 -26.05 18.30
N TYR A 81 -11.94 -24.93 18.84
CA TYR A 81 -12.75 -23.76 19.14
C TYR A 81 -11.87 -22.52 19.31
N VAL A 82 -12.31 -21.39 18.75
CA VAL A 82 -11.75 -20.07 19.07
C VAL A 82 -12.88 -19.21 19.65
N PRO A 83 -12.77 -18.72 20.90
CA PRO A 83 -13.78 -17.86 21.49
C PRO A 83 -14.01 -16.59 20.64
N PRO A 84 -15.27 -16.13 20.47
CA PRO A 84 -15.57 -14.88 19.77
C PRO A 84 -14.77 -13.69 20.31
N THR A 85 -14.59 -13.62 21.63
CA THR A 85 -13.82 -12.57 22.30
C THR A 85 -12.34 -12.57 21.90
N ALA A 86 -11.75 -13.73 21.62
CA ALA A 86 -10.38 -13.82 21.12
C ALA A 86 -10.27 -13.31 19.68
N MET A 87 -11.25 -13.65 18.83
CA MET A 87 -11.32 -13.12 17.46
C MET A 87 -11.50 -11.60 17.44
N ASP A 88 -12.37 -11.08 18.31
CA ASP A 88 -12.59 -9.64 18.45
C ASP A 88 -11.32 -8.93 18.94
N ALA A 89 -10.60 -9.52 19.91
CA ALA A 89 -9.33 -8.99 20.38
C ALA A 89 -8.29 -8.93 19.24
N MET A 90 -8.17 -10.00 18.44
CA MET A 90 -7.25 -10.04 17.30
C MET A 90 -7.61 -9.00 16.24
N ARG A 91 -8.90 -8.84 15.92
CA ARG A 91 -9.38 -7.80 14.99
C ARG A 91 -9.06 -6.40 15.51
N ARG A 92 -9.25 -6.14 16.80
CA ARG A 92 -8.90 -4.85 17.44
C ARG A 92 -7.40 -4.59 17.38
N THR A 93 -6.56 -5.58 17.71
CA THR A 93 -5.10 -5.44 17.62
C THR A 93 -4.65 -5.15 16.19
N GLN A 94 -5.21 -5.85 15.19
CA GLN A 94 -4.89 -5.58 13.80
C GLN A 94 -5.30 -4.17 13.36
N ALA A 95 -6.52 -3.75 13.69
CA ALA A 95 -6.99 -2.40 13.39
C ALA A 95 -6.09 -1.33 14.04
N GLU A 96 -5.65 -1.55 15.27
CA GLU A 96 -4.75 -0.64 15.97
C GLU A 96 -3.35 -0.61 15.32
N ASN A 97 -2.81 -1.77 14.94
CA ASN A 97 -1.54 -1.84 14.21
C ASN A 97 -1.61 -1.10 12.87
N SER A 98 -2.72 -1.25 12.13
CA SER A 98 -2.92 -0.56 10.86
C SER A 98 -3.06 0.95 11.03
N ARG A 99 -3.80 1.41 12.06
CA ARG A 99 -3.85 2.83 12.44
C ARG A 99 -2.47 3.38 12.76
N ASN A 100 -1.68 2.65 13.55
CA ASN A 100 -0.33 3.06 13.92
C ASN A 100 0.59 3.14 12.68
N ALA A 101 0.57 2.12 11.81
CA ALA A 101 1.35 2.11 10.58
C ALA A 101 1.05 3.31 9.68
N VAL A 102 -0.24 3.59 9.46
CA VAL A 102 -0.68 4.74 8.66
C VAL A 102 -0.32 6.06 9.34
N ALA A 103 -0.56 6.21 10.65
CA ALA A 103 -0.26 7.43 11.38
C ALA A 103 1.23 7.78 11.31
N ARG A 104 2.12 6.81 11.56
CA ARG A 104 3.58 7.00 11.47
C ARG A 104 4.03 7.39 10.07
N ALA A 105 3.45 6.78 9.04
CA ALA A 105 3.77 7.11 7.65
C ALA A 105 3.30 8.53 7.28
N LEU A 106 2.07 8.91 7.66
CA LEU A 106 1.56 10.26 7.43
C LEU A 106 2.36 11.31 8.20
N ASP A 107 2.88 10.99 9.38
CA ASP A 107 3.81 11.86 10.11
C ASP A 107 5.10 12.10 9.34
N VAL A 108 5.67 11.09 8.70
CA VAL A 108 6.84 11.25 7.80
C VAL A 108 6.50 12.17 6.63
N CYS A 109 5.34 11.98 5.98
CA CYS A 109 4.88 12.85 4.90
C CYS A 109 4.74 14.31 5.36
N ARG A 110 4.13 14.52 6.53
CA ARG A 110 3.95 15.85 7.13
C ARG A 110 5.28 16.53 7.44
N GLN A 111 6.24 15.82 8.04
CA GLN A 111 7.57 16.34 8.33
C GLN A 111 8.33 16.75 7.06
N LYS A 112 8.07 16.07 5.95
CA LYS A 112 8.65 16.36 4.63
C LYS A 112 7.83 17.35 3.80
N GLN A 113 6.73 17.88 4.34
CA GLN A 113 5.80 18.78 3.65
C GLN A 113 5.26 18.20 2.33
N ALA A 114 5.08 16.87 2.28
CA ALA A 114 4.53 16.16 1.13
C ALA A 114 3.03 15.89 1.34
N SER A 115 2.22 16.20 0.33
CA SER A 115 0.80 15.83 0.32
C SER A 115 0.67 14.33 0.00
N ALA A 116 0.04 13.58 0.90
CA ALA A 116 -0.17 12.15 0.73
C ALA A 116 -1.53 11.73 1.30
N THR A 117 -2.17 10.76 0.66
CA THR A 117 -3.31 10.03 1.21
C THR A 117 -2.87 8.66 1.71
N ALA A 118 -3.69 8.00 2.52
CA ALA A 118 -3.42 6.65 2.99
C ALA A 118 -4.59 5.70 2.73
N ALA A 119 -4.27 4.43 2.49
CA ALA A 119 -5.21 3.35 2.33
C ALA A 119 -4.77 2.13 3.15
N VAL A 120 -5.70 1.49 3.83
CA VAL A 120 -5.51 0.17 4.44
C VAL A 120 -6.19 -0.85 3.53
N VAL A 121 -5.45 -1.86 3.10
CA VAL A 121 -5.95 -2.94 2.24
C VAL A 121 -5.96 -4.24 3.04
N GLU A 122 -6.98 -5.06 2.85
CA GLU A 122 -7.16 -6.28 3.62
C GLU A 122 -6.83 -7.52 2.78
N GLY A 123 -5.93 -8.39 3.27
CA GLY A 123 -5.63 -9.67 2.62
C GLY A 123 -4.24 -10.21 2.93
N ASP A 124 -3.76 -11.13 2.10
CA ASP A 124 -2.32 -11.41 2.04
C ASP A 124 -1.60 -10.16 1.52
N PRO A 125 -0.54 -9.65 2.19
CA PRO A 125 0.13 -8.42 1.77
C PRO A 125 0.62 -8.43 0.32
N LYS A 126 1.04 -9.59 -0.21
CA LYS A 126 1.56 -9.69 -1.57
C LYS A 126 0.47 -9.43 -2.60
N GLU A 127 -0.65 -10.12 -2.45
CA GLU A 127 -1.79 -10.04 -3.37
C GLU A 127 -2.55 -8.72 -3.19
N ALA A 128 -2.79 -8.32 -1.94
CA ALA A 128 -3.53 -7.09 -1.64
C ALA A 128 -2.80 -5.84 -2.14
N ILE A 129 -1.47 -5.79 -2.04
CA ILE A 129 -0.69 -4.68 -2.58
C ILE A 129 -0.69 -4.71 -4.12
N CYS A 130 -0.54 -5.89 -4.76
CA CYS A 130 -0.68 -6.01 -6.23
C CYS A 130 -2.02 -5.46 -6.72
N GLN A 131 -3.12 -5.87 -6.08
CA GLN A 131 -4.45 -5.40 -6.46
C GLN A 131 -4.59 -3.89 -6.26
N ALA A 132 -4.09 -3.36 -5.14
CA ALA A 132 -4.16 -1.94 -4.85
C ALA A 132 -3.37 -1.08 -5.86
N VAL A 133 -2.18 -1.52 -6.30
CA VAL A 133 -1.42 -0.77 -7.31
C VAL A 133 -2.11 -0.77 -8.68
N GLU A 134 -2.79 -1.87 -9.02
CA GLU A 134 -3.58 -1.98 -10.25
C GLU A 134 -4.81 -1.07 -10.18
N ASP A 135 -5.62 -1.18 -9.11
CA ASP A 135 -6.83 -0.40 -8.91
C ASP A 135 -6.55 1.11 -8.89
N MET A 136 -5.43 1.51 -8.26
CA MET A 136 -5.01 2.91 -8.19
C MET A 136 -4.36 3.38 -9.49
N ARG A 137 -4.01 2.48 -10.43
CA ARG A 137 -3.20 2.77 -11.62
C ARG A 137 -1.87 3.45 -11.22
N ALA A 138 -1.12 2.81 -10.34
CA ALA A 138 0.14 3.34 -9.86
C ALA A 138 1.20 3.39 -10.99
N ASP A 139 1.93 4.49 -11.08
CA ASP A 139 3.07 4.62 -12.00
C ASP A 139 4.37 4.09 -11.37
N LEU A 140 4.44 4.07 -10.04
CA LEU A 140 5.57 3.54 -9.28
C LEU A 140 5.10 2.97 -7.94
N LEU A 141 5.52 1.74 -7.65
CA LEU A 141 5.42 1.13 -6.32
C LEU A 141 6.77 1.25 -5.59
N VAL A 142 6.76 1.81 -4.38
CA VAL A 142 7.94 1.94 -3.52
C VAL A 142 7.80 1.04 -2.30
N LEU A 143 8.85 0.28 -2.01
CA LEU A 143 8.92 -0.66 -0.90
C LEU A 143 10.24 -0.53 -0.15
N GLY A 144 10.24 -0.84 1.14
CA GLY A 144 11.48 -1.20 1.84
C GLY A 144 12.01 -2.54 1.33
N SER A 145 13.33 -2.75 1.37
CA SER A 145 13.93 -4.05 1.05
C SER A 145 13.60 -5.14 2.08
N ARG A 146 13.13 -4.73 3.27
CA ARG A 146 12.70 -5.57 4.37
C ARG A 146 11.53 -4.92 5.11
N GLY A 147 10.84 -5.73 5.88
CA GLY A 147 9.81 -5.32 6.83
C GLY A 147 10.13 -5.82 8.24
N LEU A 148 9.10 -6.21 9.01
CA LEU A 148 9.18 -6.67 10.41
C LEU A 148 10.07 -7.92 10.73
N GLY A 149 10.83 -8.47 9.77
CA GLY A 149 11.58 -9.73 9.91
C GLY A 149 13.08 -9.58 10.23
N MET A 150 13.64 -10.51 11.01
CA MET A 150 15.02 -10.48 11.59
C MET A 150 16.16 -11.05 10.71
N VAL A 151 16.02 -11.15 9.38
CA VAL A 151 17.03 -11.83 8.57
C VAL A 151 18.27 -10.93 8.34
N LYS A 152 19.46 -11.42 8.69
CA LYS A 152 20.71 -10.62 8.78
C LYS A 152 21.56 -10.52 7.49
N ARG A 153 21.10 -11.02 6.33
CA ARG A 153 21.89 -11.01 5.06
C ARG A 153 21.09 -10.49 3.87
N ALA A 154 21.79 -10.15 2.79
CA ALA A 154 21.41 -9.42 1.56
C ALA A 154 20.21 -9.95 0.73
N LEU A 155 19.23 -10.59 1.36
CA LEU A 155 17.99 -11.06 0.76
C LEU A 155 16.89 -10.01 0.91
N LEU A 156 16.09 -9.86 -0.15
CA LEU A 156 14.83 -9.14 -0.11
C LEU A 156 13.85 -9.81 0.86
N GLY A 157 12.99 -9.03 1.49
CA GLY A 157 11.84 -9.53 2.21
C GLY A 157 10.86 -10.25 1.27
N SER A 158 10.09 -11.21 1.79
CA SER A 158 9.18 -12.03 0.99
C SER A 158 8.11 -11.22 0.23
N VAL A 159 7.66 -10.11 0.80
CA VAL A 159 6.69 -9.21 0.17
C VAL A 159 7.36 -8.41 -0.95
N SER A 160 8.51 -7.79 -0.67
CA SER A 160 9.24 -6.99 -1.66
C SER A 160 9.74 -7.83 -2.85
N ASP A 161 10.21 -9.05 -2.58
CA ASP A 161 10.62 -10.02 -3.61
C ASP A 161 9.44 -10.42 -4.49
N TYR A 162 8.29 -10.74 -3.89
CA TYR A 162 7.10 -11.09 -4.66
C TYR A 162 6.64 -9.92 -5.54
N LEU A 163 6.52 -8.72 -4.96
CA LEU A 163 6.02 -7.55 -5.67
C LEU A 163 6.93 -7.13 -6.81
N ALA A 164 8.26 -7.29 -6.67
CA ALA A 164 9.21 -7.04 -7.76
C ALA A 164 8.95 -7.89 -9.02
N HIS A 165 8.35 -9.07 -8.86
CA HIS A 165 8.06 -9.98 -9.96
C HIS A 165 6.62 -9.91 -10.46
N HIS A 166 5.68 -9.40 -9.65
CA HIS A 166 4.24 -9.52 -9.93
C HIS A 166 3.48 -8.20 -10.00
N ALA A 167 4.03 -7.08 -9.52
CA ALA A 167 3.35 -5.79 -9.59
C ALA A 167 3.17 -5.36 -11.06
N CYS A 168 2.02 -4.77 -11.39
CA CYS A 168 1.71 -4.30 -12.74
C CYS A 168 2.46 -3.01 -13.14
N CYS A 169 3.27 -2.44 -12.24
CA CYS A 169 3.99 -1.19 -12.42
C CYS A 169 5.46 -1.31 -11.99
N PRO A 170 6.34 -0.37 -12.40
CA PRO A 170 7.72 -0.32 -11.91
C PRO A 170 7.80 -0.38 -10.37
N VAL A 171 8.74 -1.16 -9.86
CA VAL A 171 8.97 -1.34 -8.42
C VAL A 171 10.33 -0.77 -8.03
N LEU A 172 10.32 0.15 -7.07
CA LEU A 172 11.51 0.69 -6.42
C LEU A 172 11.66 0.08 -5.03
N ILE A 173 12.75 -0.63 -4.81
CA ILE A 173 13.09 -1.20 -3.51
C ILE A 173 14.22 -0.41 -2.86
N VAL A 174 13.90 0.24 -1.75
CA VAL A 174 14.85 1.07 -0.98
C VAL A 174 15.54 0.22 0.08
N LYS A 175 16.88 0.23 0.06
CA LYS A 175 17.71 -0.42 1.09
C LYS A 175 17.71 0.41 2.38
N PRO A 176 17.87 -0.22 3.56
CA PRO A 176 18.04 0.52 4.81
C PRO A 176 19.27 1.45 4.73
N PRO A 177 19.28 2.55 5.49
CA PRO A 177 20.43 3.44 5.55
C PRO A 177 21.65 2.65 6.04
N ASN A 178 22.80 2.84 5.36
CA ASN A 178 24.03 2.18 5.74
C ASN A 178 24.49 2.70 7.11
N LYS A 179 24.46 1.84 8.15
CA LYS A 179 24.93 2.20 9.49
C LYS A 179 26.47 2.32 9.59
N ALA A 180 27.20 2.04 8.52
CA ALA A 180 28.65 2.14 8.48
C ALA A 180 29.10 3.23 7.50
N HIS A 181 29.38 4.42 8.04
CA HIS A 181 30.61 5.20 7.84
C HIS A 181 30.58 6.47 8.74
N HIS A 182 30.39 6.29 10.05
CA HIS A 182 31.02 7.21 10.98
C HIS A 182 32.48 6.79 11.06
N LYS A 183 33.32 7.50 10.31
CA LYS A 183 34.77 7.49 10.48
C LYS A 183 35.14 8.40 11.63
#